data_AF-A0A9D6KK93-F1
#
_entry.id   AF-A0A9D6KK93-F1
#
_cell.length_a   1.000
_cell.length_b   1.000
_cell.length_c   1.000
_cell.angle_alpha   90.00
_cell.angle_beta   90.00
_cell.angle_gamma   90.00
#
_symmetry.space_group_name_H-M   'P 1'
#
loop_
_entity.id
_entity.type
_entity.pdbx_description
1 polymer ?
#
loop_
_entity_poly.entity_id
_entity_poly.type
_entity_poly.pdbx_seq_one_letter_code
_entity_poly.pdbx_strand_id
1 'polypeptide(L)'
;MIESLKTFLIVMRNVNRLVGIHEPGAYASVLVRFAQHFHGTFPTMARLLRIKLGQEKWLDDGDPTFRSYLAEVQQLIGYIDQLPTDASSTET
;
A
#
# COMPACT_ATOMS: atom_id res chain seq x y z
N MET A 1 -7.58 -10.73 5.00
CA MET A 1 -7.43 -9.47 4.23
C MET A 1 -7.36 -8.26 5.15
N ILE A 2 -8.42 -7.91 5.87
CA ILE A 2 -8.48 -6.71 6.73
C ILE A 2 -7.41 -6.70 7.83
N GLU A 3 -7.08 -7.87 8.39
CA GLU A 3 -6.00 -8.01 9.38
C GLU A 3 -4.62 -7.72 8.76
N SER A 4 -4.34 -8.27 7.58
CA SER A 4 -3.05 -8.05 6.90
C SER A 4 -2.92 -6.68 6.23
N LEU A 5 -4.03 -5.99 5.95
CA LEU A 5 -4.05 -4.67 5.31
C LEU A 5 -3.19 -3.66 6.08
N LYS A 6 -3.24 -3.69 7.42
CA LYS A 6 -2.45 -2.77 8.27
C LYS A 6 -0.94 -2.93 8.01
N THR A 7 -0.49 -4.16 7.80
CA THR A 7 0.92 -4.46 7.53
C THR A 7 1.38 -3.81 6.23
N PHE A 8 0.63 -3.98 5.13
CA PHE A 8 0.99 -3.38 3.84
C PHE A 8 0.92 -1.86 3.85
N LEU A 9 -0.04 -1.28 4.58
CA LEU A 9 -0.09 0.18 4.77
C LEU A 9 1.11 0.71 5.58
N ILE A 10 1.63 -0.07 6.53
CA ILE A 10 2.88 0.28 7.23
C ILE A 10 4.06 0.21 6.26
N VAL A 11 4.13 -0.81 5.41
CA VAL A 11 5.15 -0.92 4.36
C VAL A 11 5.10 0.30 3.43
N MET A 12 3.93 0.63 2.86
CA MET A 12 3.73 1.82 2.03
C MET A 12 4.16 3.11 2.75
N ARG A 13 3.86 3.26 4.04
CA ARG A 13 4.32 4.41 4.84
C ARG A 13 5.84 4.49 4.89
N ASN A 14 6.52 3.37 5.08
CA ASN A 14 7.98 3.36 5.12
C ASN A 14 8.58 3.62 3.74
N VAL A 15 8.00 3.06 2.67
CA VAL A 15 8.43 3.38 1.31
C VAL A 15 8.26 4.87 1.00
N ASN A 16 7.11 5.46 1.33
CA ASN A 16 6.90 6.91 1.22
C ASN A 16 8.01 7.70 1.93
N ARG A 17 8.41 7.29 3.15
CA ARG A 17 9.50 7.95 3.88
C ARG A 17 10.85 7.79 3.18
N LEU A 18 11.14 6.63 2.59
CA LEU A 18 12.38 6.39 1.84
C LEU A 18 12.50 7.32 0.63
N VAL A 19 11.39 7.61 -0.05
CA VAL A 19 11.34 8.53 -1.20
C VAL A 19 11.10 10.00 -0.79
N GLY A 20 11.31 10.35 0.48
CA GLY A 20 11.23 11.73 0.99
C GLY A 20 9.82 12.27 1.24
N ILE A 21 8.78 11.42 1.18
CA ILE A 21 7.40 11.79 1.52
C ILE A 21 7.21 11.64 3.04
N HIS A 22 7.38 12.74 3.76
CA HIS A 22 7.19 12.81 5.20
C HIS A 22 5.84 13.44 5.56
N GLU A 23 4.81 12.61 5.77
CA GLU A 23 3.54 13.06 6.36
C GLU A 23 3.13 12.15 7.54
N PRO A 24 2.88 12.71 8.74
CA PRO A 24 2.15 12.02 9.77
C PRO A 24 0.67 12.00 9.37
N GLY A 25 0.19 10.86 8.87
CA GLY A 25 -1.18 10.76 8.38
C GLY A 25 -1.84 9.41 8.69
N ALA A 26 -3.18 9.44 8.71
CA ALA A 26 -4.02 8.26 8.79
C ALA A 26 -3.72 7.29 7.62
N TYR A 27 -4.07 6.02 7.77
CA TYR A 27 -3.77 5.02 6.74
C TYR A 27 -4.36 5.33 5.37
N ALA A 28 -5.48 6.06 5.32
CA ALA A 28 -6.07 6.51 4.06
C ALA A 28 -5.15 7.49 3.31
N SER A 29 -4.51 8.42 4.02
CA SER A 29 -3.59 9.37 3.38
C SER A 29 -2.31 8.68 2.93
N VAL A 30 -1.80 7.71 3.70
CA VAL A 30 -0.64 6.89 3.29
C VAL A 30 -0.90 6.21 1.95
N LEU A 31 -2.07 5.58 1.79
CA LEU A 31 -2.45 4.90 0.55
C LEU A 31 -2.55 5.88 -0.63
N VAL A 32 -3.20 7.03 -0.42
CA VAL A 32 -3.34 8.07 -1.46
C VAL A 32 -1.98 8.63 -1.89
N ARG A 33 -1.10 8.93 -0.94
CA ARG A 33 0.24 9.46 -1.25
C ARG A 33 1.10 8.44 -1.99
N PHE A 34 1.05 7.18 -1.55
CA PHE A 34 1.77 6.10 -2.23
C PHE A 34 1.27 5.94 -3.68
N ALA A 35 -0.05 5.88 -3.88
CA ALA A 35 -0.67 5.81 -5.20
C ALA A 35 -0.26 6.98 -6.11
N GLN A 36 -0.25 8.20 -5.58
CA GLN A 36 0.17 9.40 -6.31
C GLN A 36 1.64 9.34 -6.74
N HIS A 37 2.54 8.92 -5.84
CA HIS A 37 3.97 8.91 -6.12
C HIS A 37 4.37 7.82 -7.12
N PHE A 38 3.82 6.61 -6.98
CA PHE A 38 4.17 5.47 -7.82
C PHE A 38 3.23 5.30 -9.03
N HIS A 39 2.35 6.27 -9.28
CA HIS A 39 1.32 6.23 -10.34
C HIS A 39 0.47 4.94 -10.32
N GLY A 40 0.23 4.40 -9.13
CA GLY A 40 -0.51 3.15 -8.91
C GLY A 40 -1.96 3.37 -8.49
N THR A 41 -2.76 2.31 -8.53
CA THR A 41 -4.15 2.34 -8.06
C THR A 41 -4.40 1.19 -7.10
N PHE A 42 -4.97 1.49 -5.93
CA PHE A 42 -5.24 0.51 -4.87
C PHE A 42 -6.71 0.52 -4.43
N PRO A 43 -7.67 0.34 -5.36
CA PRO A 43 -9.10 0.45 -5.06
C PRO A 43 -9.58 -0.58 -4.03
N THR A 44 -9.02 -1.79 -4.02
CA THR A 44 -9.38 -2.87 -3.11
C THR A 44 -8.87 -2.60 -1.70
N MET A 45 -7.60 -2.20 -1.55
CA MET A 45 -7.08 -1.76 -0.25
C MET A 45 -7.84 -0.54 0.30
N ALA A 46 -8.22 0.41 -0.57
CA ALA A 46 -9.04 1.56 -0.18
C ALA A 46 -10.43 1.12 0.30
N ARG A 47 -11.06 0.18 -0.39
CA ARG A 47 -12.35 -0.42 0.01
C ARG A 47 -12.23 -1.14 1.35
N LEU A 48 -11.25 -2.04 1.49
CA LEU A 48 -10.99 -2.78 2.72
C LEU A 48 -10.74 -1.83 3.91
N LEU A 49 -10.09 -0.69 3.68
CA LEU A 49 -9.90 0.33 4.71
C LEU A 49 -11.23 0.98 5.11
N ARG A 50 -12.10 1.35 4.15
CA ARG A 50 -13.44 1.88 4.46
C ARG A 50 -14.27 0.89 5.27
N ILE A 51 -14.21 -0.40 4.95
CA ILE A 51 -14.90 -1.45 5.71
C ILE A 51 -14.35 -1.55 7.13
N LYS A 52 -13.02 -1.53 7.30
CA LYS A 52 -12.37 -1.52 8.61
C LYS A 52 -12.78 -0.30 9.45
N LEU A 53 -13.04 0.84 8.82
CA LEU A 53 -13.51 2.07 9.46
C LEU A 53 -15.03 2.11 9.67
N GLY A 54 -15.77 1.05 9.30
CA GLY A 54 -17.23 1.00 9.41
C GLY A 54 -17.97 1.87 8.40
N GLN A 55 -17.29 2.39 7.38
CA GLN A 55 -17.84 3.28 6.35
C GLN A 55 -18.50 2.52 5.19
N GLU A 56 -18.18 1.24 5.04
CA GLU A 56 -18.70 0.36 4.00
C GLU A 56 -18.93 -1.06 4.59
N LYS A 57 -19.84 -1.83 4.00
CA LYS A 57 -20.17 -3.20 4.45
C LYS A 57 -19.64 -4.23 3.45
N TRP A 58 -19.45 -5.45 3.93
CA TRP A 58 -19.18 -6.60 3.07
C TRP A 58 -20.47 -7.00 2.36
N LEU A 59 -20.47 -6.95 1.03
CA LEU A 59 -21.66 -7.19 0.20
C LEU A 59 -21.51 -8.39 -0.73
N ASP A 60 -20.28 -8.91 -0.89
CA ASP A 60 -19.93 -9.87 -1.94
C ASP A 60 -19.25 -11.11 -1.33
N ASP A 61 -19.23 -12.20 -2.10
CA ASP A 61 -18.38 -13.35 -1.81
C ASP A 61 -16.92 -12.89 -1.77
N GLY A 62 -16.19 -13.26 -0.71
CA GLY A 62 -14.87 -12.70 -0.42
C GLY A 62 -13.77 -13.06 -1.44
N ASP A 63 -13.98 -14.09 -2.26
CA ASP A 63 -12.97 -14.68 -3.14
C ASP A 63 -12.49 -13.76 -4.28
N PRO A 64 -13.37 -13.14 -5.09
CA PRO A 64 -12.95 -12.10 -6.05
C PRO A 64 -12.21 -10.96 -5.37
N THR A 65 -12.68 -10.52 -4.20
CA THR A 65 -12.02 -9.43 -3.46
C THR A 65 -10.64 -9.83 -2.96
N PHE A 66 -10.46 -11.09 -2.53
CA PHE A 66 -9.17 -11.63 -2.14
C PHE A 66 -8.18 -11.66 -3.31
N ARG A 67 -8.62 -12.10 -4.50
CA ARG A 67 -7.78 -12.09 -5.70
C ARG A 67 -7.34 -10.68 -6.09
N SER A 68 -8.26 -9.71 -6.10
CA SER A 68 -7.94 -8.30 -6.36
C SER A 68 -6.99 -7.73 -5.32
N TYR A 69 -7.18 -8.07 -4.04
CA TYR A 69 -6.28 -7.67 -2.97
C TYR A 69 -4.86 -8.23 -3.15
N LEU A 70 -4.72 -9.50 -3.54
CA LEU A 70 -3.41 -10.09 -3.82
C LEU A 70 -2.72 -9.43 -5.02
N ALA A 71 -3.45 -9.08 -6.07
CA ALA A 71 -2.91 -8.35 -7.21
C ALA A 71 -2.36 -6.96 -6.79
N GLU A 72 -3.07 -6.25 -5.92
CA GLU A 72 -2.60 -4.97 -5.35
C GLU A 72 -1.37 -5.15 -4.44
N VAL A 73 -1.29 -6.25 -3.68
CA VAL A 73 -0.09 -6.59 -2.91
C VAL A 73 1.10 -6.87 -3.84
N GLN A 74 0.90 -7.60 -4.94
CA GLN A 74 1.95 -7.83 -5.93
C GLN A 74 2.42 -6.53 -6.58
N GLN A 75 1.51 -5.61 -6.88
CA GLN A 75 1.86 -4.29 -7.39
C GLN A 75 2.73 -3.49 -6.40
N LEU A 76 2.39 -3.51 -5.10
CA LEU A 76 3.21 -2.91 -4.05
C LEU A 76 4.62 -3.52 -4.03
N ILE A 77 4.75 -4.84 -4.09
CA ILE A 77 6.04 -5.53 -4.10
C ILE A 77 6.86 -5.09 -5.32
N GLY A 78 6.24 -5.04 -6.50
CA GLY A 78 6.93 -4.60 -7.72
C GLY A 78 7.49 -3.18 -7.63
N TYR A 79 6.84 -2.27 -6.90
CA TYR A 79 7.41 -0.94 -6.64
C TYR A 79 8.58 -0.97 -5.67
N ILE A 80 8.54 -1.84 -4.65
CA ILE A 80 9.63 -1.99 -3.68
C ILE A 80 10.87 -2.55 -4.37
N ASP A 81 10.71 -3.53 -5.25
CA ASP A 81 11.81 -4.15 -5.99
C ASP A 81 12.53 -3.18 -6.95
N GLN A 82 11.86 -2.08 -7.33
CA GLN A 82 12.42 -1.03 -8.19
C GLN A 82 13.09 0.11 -7.42
N LEU A 83 13.01 0.11 -6.08
CA LEU A 83 13.67 1.14 -5.30
C LEU A 83 15.18 1.01 -5.44
N PRO A 84 15.91 2.14 -5.58
CA PRO A 84 17.36 2.10 -5.63
C PRO A 84 17.90 1.53 -4.31
N THR A 85 18.66 0.44 -4.42
CA THR A 85 19.43 -0.09 -3.30
C THR A 85 20.70 0.74 -3.19
N ASP A 86 20.86 1.52 -2.12
CA ASP A 86 22.08 2.30 -1.81
C ASP A 86 23.31 1.42 -1.49
N ALA A 87 23.50 0.31 -2.19
CA ALA A 87 24.60 -0.64 -2.03
C ALA A 87 25.78 -0.39 -3.00
N SER A 88 25.89 0.80 -3.59
CA SER A 88 27.00 1.18 -4.48
C SER A 88 27.77 2.42 -3.98
N SER A 89 27.86 2.59 -2.66
CA SER A 89 28.58 3.69 -2.02
C SER A 89 29.64 3.22 -1.02
N THR A 90 30.60 2.38 -1.45
CA THR A 90 31.91 2.23 -0.78
C THR A 90 32.94 1.53 -1.67
N GLU A 91 33.34 2.16 -2.78
CA GLU A 91 34.65 1.92 -3.41
C GLU A 91 35.30 3.26 -3.74
N THR A 92 35.95 3.88 -2.75
CA THR A 92 37.05 4.85 -2.93
C THR A 92 37.92 4.83 -1.70
#